data_AF-F4RV37-F1
#
_entry.id   AF-F4RV37-F1
#
_cell.length_a   1.000
_cell.length_b   1.000
_cell.length_c   1.000
_cell.angle_alpha   90.00
_cell.angle_beta   90.00
_cell.angle_gamma   90.00
#
_symmetry.space_group_name_H-M   'P 1'
#
loop_
_entity.id
_entity.type
_entity.pdbx_description
1 polymer ?
#
loop_
_entity_poly.entity_id
_entity_poly.type
_entity_poly.pdbx_seq_one_letter_code
_entity_poly.pdbx_strand_id
1 'polypeptide(L)'
;MLWNQSIPIFHLLLVILLAGDLKSHISVIADAIECHYGWSAGTRDSPYLCQVSANSTHKCKWCGRNDGLLPSALNCVDLAGHQVGGGQSWNCNLGITVDKYTRKDGRQILCQHIVDAHGGYQSYYCKDPNKNQQCPRELCTK
;
A
#
# COMPACT_ATOMS: atom_id res chain seq x y z
N MET A 1 38.41 36.48 -31.32
CA MET A 1 37.76 35.79 -30.19
C MET A 1 36.30 35.58 -30.57
N LEU A 2 35.96 34.38 -31.05
CA LEU A 2 34.58 34.00 -31.38
C LEU A 2 33.91 33.53 -30.08
N TRP A 3 32.96 34.33 -29.59
CA TRP A 3 32.19 34.02 -28.40
C TRP A 3 31.28 32.83 -28.71
N ASN A 4 31.62 31.65 -28.19
CA ASN A 4 30.82 30.43 -28.30
C ASN A 4 29.45 30.65 -27.67
N GLN A 5 28.45 30.96 -28.49
CA GLN A 5 27.02 31.09 -28.15
C GLN A 5 26.34 29.73 -27.85
N SER A 6 27.10 28.65 -27.69
CA SER A 6 26.55 27.28 -27.63
C SER A 6 26.15 26.81 -26.23
N ILE A 7 26.22 27.66 -25.19
CA ILE A 7 26.08 27.22 -23.79
C ILE A 7 24.63 27.31 -23.22
N PRO A 8 23.76 28.29 -23.57
CA PRO A 8 22.48 28.45 -22.87
C PRO A 8 21.42 27.39 -23.26
N ILE A 9 21.48 26.86 -24.49
CA ILE A 9 20.50 25.86 -24.97
C ILE A 9 20.70 24.51 -24.25
N PHE A 10 21.95 24.11 -24.01
CA PHE A 10 22.25 22.86 -23.30
C PHE A 10 21.78 22.90 -21.86
N HIS A 11 21.86 24.05 -21.18
CA HIS A 11 21.34 24.19 -19.82
C HIS A 11 19.81 24.13 -19.75
N LEU A 12 19.10 24.71 -20.73
CA LEU A 12 17.64 24.62 -20.82
C LEU A 12 17.16 23.17 -21.09
N LEU A 13 17.82 22.46 -22.00
CA LEU A 13 17.53 21.04 -22.26
C LEU A 13 17.77 20.16 -21.03
N LEU A 14 18.83 20.43 -20.26
CA LEU A 14 19.14 19.68 -19.04
C LEU A 14 18.06 19.88 -17.96
N VAL A 15 17.58 21.10 -17.76
CA VAL A 15 16.50 21.39 -16.79
C VAL A 15 15.18 20.71 -17.20
N ILE A 16 14.85 20.68 -18.49
CA ILE A 16 13.65 19.99 -19.00
C ILE A 16 13.77 18.47 -18.85
N LEU A 17 14.95 17.90 -19.11
CA LEU A 17 15.21 16.48 -18.91
C LEU A 17 15.13 16.08 -17.43
N LEU A 18 15.72 16.88 -16.53
CA LEU A 18 15.60 16.62 -15.08
C LEU A 18 14.16 16.75 -14.59
N ALA A 19 13.40 17.77 -15.02
CA ALA A 19 11.99 17.93 -14.64
C ALA A 19 11.06 16.86 -15.24
N GLY A 20 11.43 16.28 -16.39
CA GLY A 20 10.72 15.17 -17.02
C GLY A 20 10.96 13.83 -16.32
N ASP A 21 12.21 13.52 -15.99
CA ASP A 21 12.61 12.22 -15.43
C ASP A 21 12.21 12.07 -13.93
N LEU A 22 12.23 13.18 -13.17
CA LEU A 22 11.72 13.20 -11.80
C LEU A 22 10.19 13.07 -11.71
N LYS A 23 9.47 13.36 -12.80
CA LYS A 23 8.00 13.22 -12.85
C LYS A 23 7.54 11.78 -13.06
N SER A 24 8.40 10.91 -13.60
CA SER A 24 8.09 9.50 -13.87
C SER A 24 8.15 8.58 -12.64
N HIS A 25 8.79 9.02 -11.56
CA HIS A 25 9.05 8.15 -10.40
C HIS A 25 8.45 8.63 -9.07
N ILE A 26 7.73 9.75 -9.07
CA ILE A 26 6.99 10.24 -7.91
C ILE A 26 5.50 10.19 -8.24
N SER A 27 4.99 8.98 -8.43
CA SER A 27 3.54 8.74 -8.47
C SER A 27 2.97 8.78 -7.06
N VAL A 28 3.20 9.88 -6.33
CA VAL A 28 2.36 10.21 -5.18
C VAL A 28 0.98 10.44 -5.76
N ILE A 29 0.05 9.55 -5.47
CA ILE A 29 -1.36 9.75 -5.80
C ILE A 29 -1.80 10.93 -4.93
N ALA A 30 -1.69 12.15 -5.47
CA ALA A 30 -1.86 13.40 -4.73
C ALA A 30 -3.28 13.54 -4.13
N ASP A 31 -4.25 12.81 -4.69
CA ASP A 31 -5.63 12.69 -4.18
C ASP A 31 -6.01 11.21 -3.96
N ALA A 32 -5.28 10.53 -3.08
CA ALA A 32 -5.62 9.18 -2.63
C ALA A 32 -6.41 9.19 -1.31
N ILE A 33 -7.36 8.25 -1.21
CA ILE A 33 -7.96 7.82 0.05
C ILE A 33 -7.00 6.84 0.72
N GLU A 34 -6.63 7.12 1.96
CA GLU A 34 -5.76 6.26 2.75
C GLU A 34 -6.57 5.31 3.65
N CYS A 35 -6.33 4.00 3.54
CA CYS A 35 -7.13 2.98 4.19
C CYS A 35 -6.61 2.66 5.60
N HIS A 36 -6.83 3.57 6.56
CA HIS A 36 -6.27 3.49 7.91
C HIS A 36 -6.83 2.35 8.79
N TYR A 37 -8.09 1.95 8.57
CA TYR A 37 -8.77 0.95 9.40
C TYR A 37 -8.71 -0.47 8.82
N GLY A 38 -8.50 -0.56 7.52
CA GLY A 38 -8.46 -1.84 6.84
C GLY A 38 -8.55 -1.70 5.34
N TRP A 39 -8.15 -2.75 4.66
CA TRP A 39 -8.20 -2.88 3.21
C TRP A 39 -8.45 -4.32 2.83
N SER A 40 -9.13 -4.55 1.72
CA SER A 40 -9.29 -5.89 1.13
C SER A 40 -9.02 -5.86 -0.36
N ALA A 41 -8.33 -6.89 -0.84
CA ALA A 41 -8.05 -7.07 -2.25
C ALA A 41 -9.36 -7.20 -3.04
N GLY A 42 -9.41 -6.55 -4.20
CA GLY A 42 -10.45 -6.79 -5.18
C GLY A 42 -10.26 -8.14 -5.87
N THR A 43 -11.34 -8.71 -6.39
CA THR A 43 -11.33 -9.87 -7.27
C THR A 43 -11.84 -9.45 -8.65
N ARG A 44 -11.97 -10.39 -9.59
CA ARG A 44 -12.60 -10.12 -10.89
C ARG A 44 -14.03 -9.58 -10.74
N ASP A 45 -14.75 -10.05 -9.73
CA ASP A 45 -16.17 -9.78 -9.54
C ASP A 45 -16.45 -8.86 -8.35
N SER A 46 -15.41 -8.40 -7.63
CA SER A 46 -15.56 -7.56 -6.44
C SER A 46 -14.50 -6.45 -6.39
N PRO A 47 -14.88 -5.21 -6.05
CA PRO A 47 -13.93 -4.10 -5.97
C PRO A 47 -12.99 -4.27 -4.77
N TYR A 48 -11.90 -3.50 -4.78
CA TYR A 48 -11.10 -3.29 -3.58
C TYR A 48 -11.93 -2.58 -2.53
N LEU A 49 -11.73 -2.92 -1.27
CA LEU A 49 -12.37 -2.23 -0.15
C LEU A 49 -11.33 -1.41 0.61
N CYS A 50 -11.65 -0.16 0.89
CA CYS A 50 -10.81 0.75 1.66
C CYS A 50 -11.58 1.29 2.86
N GLN A 51 -11.23 0.82 4.05
CA GLN A 51 -11.83 1.29 5.30
C GLN A 51 -11.03 2.47 5.83
N VAL A 52 -11.65 3.65 5.81
CA VAL A 52 -11.07 4.91 6.32
C VAL A 52 -11.40 5.11 7.80
N SER A 53 -12.52 4.56 8.26
CA SER A 53 -12.94 4.54 9.66
C SER A 53 -13.79 3.31 9.95
N ALA A 54 -14.10 3.07 11.22
CA ALA A 54 -14.98 1.97 11.63
C ALA A 54 -16.37 1.97 10.96
N ASN A 55 -16.82 3.12 10.44
CA ASN A 55 -18.13 3.31 9.83
C ASN A 55 -18.07 3.78 8.36
N SER A 56 -16.88 3.85 7.75
CA SER A 56 -16.72 4.36 6.39
C SER A 56 -15.82 3.45 5.58
N THR A 57 -16.40 2.88 4.54
CA THR A 57 -15.73 2.00 3.57
C THR A 57 -15.95 2.56 2.19
N HIS A 58 -14.90 2.64 1.39
CA HIS A 58 -14.98 2.94 -0.03
C HIS A 58 -14.76 1.68 -0.85
N LYS A 59 -15.48 1.56 -1.96
CA LYS A 59 -15.31 0.54 -2.99
C LYS A 59 -14.49 1.14 -4.11
N CYS A 60 -13.34 0.56 -4.43
CA CYS A 60 -12.40 1.11 -5.37
C CYS A 60 -12.07 0.12 -6.49
N LYS A 61 -11.86 0.62 -7.71
CA LYS A 61 -11.40 -0.22 -8.83
C LYS A 61 -9.95 -0.66 -8.65
N TRP A 62 -9.15 0.15 -7.96
CA TRP A 62 -7.76 -0.14 -7.68
C TRP A 62 -7.32 0.54 -6.38
N CYS A 63 -6.43 -0.14 -5.67
CA CYS A 63 -5.71 0.36 -4.52
C CYS A 63 -4.30 -0.23 -4.53
N GLY A 64 -3.33 0.51 -4.01
CA GLY A 64 -1.96 0.03 -3.89
C GLY A 64 -1.16 0.86 -2.91
N ARG A 65 0.06 0.43 -2.63
CA ARG A 65 0.98 1.24 -1.83
C ARG A 65 1.67 2.28 -2.71
N ASN A 66 1.89 3.45 -2.13
CA ASN A 66 2.64 4.52 -2.78
C ASN A 66 4.09 4.13 -3.13
N ASP A 67 4.68 3.16 -2.40
CA ASP A 67 6.02 2.64 -2.69
C ASP A 67 6.03 1.46 -3.68
N GLY A 68 4.87 1.09 -4.25
CA GLY A 68 4.73 -0.01 -5.21
C GLY A 68 4.94 -1.40 -4.62
N LEU A 69 5.15 -1.52 -3.30
CA LEU A 69 5.32 -2.82 -2.65
C LEU A 69 3.98 -3.49 -2.36
N LEU A 70 4.02 -4.77 -2.02
CA LEU A 70 2.84 -5.52 -1.61
C LEU A 70 2.32 -5.02 -0.25
N PRO A 71 1.00 -5.11 0.00
CA PRO A 71 0.45 -4.87 1.32
C PRO A 71 1.18 -5.69 2.38
N SER A 72 1.56 -5.07 3.50
CA SER A 72 2.24 -5.79 4.57
C SER A 72 2.06 -5.16 5.95
N ALA A 73 2.30 -5.98 6.97
CA ALA A 73 2.27 -5.61 8.38
C ALA A 73 3.53 -6.10 9.11
N LEU A 74 3.76 -5.61 10.33
CA LEU A 74 4.99 -5.85 11.10
C LEU A 74 4.72 -6.66 12.36
N ASN A 75 5.76 -7.36 12.85
CA ASN A 75 5.74 -8.11 14.11
C ASN A 75 4.60 -9.14 14.19
N CYS A 76 4.37 -9.85 13.09
CA CYS A 76 3.25 -10.77 12.92
C CYS A 76 3.49 -12.14 13.57
N VAL A 77 2.40 -12.77 14.02
CA VAL A 77 2.36 -14.15 14.52
C VAL A 77 1.23 -14.93 13.84
N ASP A 78 1.39 -16.24 13.75
CA ASP A 78 0.32 -17.14 13.33
C ASP A 78 -0.75 -17.33 14.44
N LEU A 79 -1.74 -18.20 14.19
CA LEU A 79 -2.80 -18.54 15.15
C LEU A 79 -2.26 -19.17 16.44
N ALA A 80 -1.16 -19.92 16.36
CA ALA A 80 -0.50 -20.56 17.50
C ALA A 80 0.41 -19.60 18.28
N GLY A 81 0.67 -18.40 17.74
CA GLY A 81 1.55 -17.40 18.34
C GLY A 81 3.00 -17.50 17.87
N HIS A 82 3.31 -18.34 16.89
CA HIS A 82 4.66 -18.39 16.31
C HIS A 82 4.92 -17.17 15.45
N GLN A 83 6.09 -16.57 15.64
CA GLN A 83 6.51 -15.40 14.89
C GLN A 83 6.77 -15.75 13.42
N VAL A 84 6.25 -14.93 12.52
CA VAL A 84 6.46 -15.06 11.07
C VAL A 84 7.29 -13.90 10.53
N GLY A 85 7.97 -14.12 9.41
CA GLY A 85 8.84 -13.13 8.78
C GLY A 85 10.00 -12.65 9.66
N GLY A 86 10.39 -13.41 10.70
CA GLY A 86 11.39 -12.98 11.67
C GLY A 86 11.01 -11.68 12.42
N GLY A 87 9.72 -11.33 12.48
CA GLY A 87 9.24 -10.06 13.06
C GLY A 87 9.31 -8.86 12.12
N GLN A 88 9.86 -9.04 10.92
CA GLN A 88 9.90 -8.03 9.89
C GLN A 88 8.55 -7.94 9.16
N SER A 89 8.54 -7.27 8.01
CA SER A 89 7.39 -7.15 7.12
C SER A 89 6.86 -8.52 6.68
N TRP A 90 5.59 -8.77 6.95
CA TRP A 90 4.84 -9.94 6.51
C TRP A 90 3.79 -9.56 5.48
N ASN A 91 3.69 -10.33 4.40
CA ASN A 91 2.81 -10.05 3.28
C ASN A 91 1.34 -10.25 3.66
N CYS A 92 0.49 -9.29 3.31
CA CYS A 92 -0.96 -9.29 3.56
C CYS A 92 -1.74 -9.08 2.25
N ASN A 93 -1.35 -9.78 1.20
CA ASN A 93 -1.86 -9.61 -0.17
C ASN A 93 -3.36 -9.86 -0.35
N LEU A 94 -4.06 -10.45 0.63
CA LEU A 94 -5.51 -10.62 0.56
C LEU A 94 -6.26 -9.51 1.31
N GLY A 95 -5.73 -9.05 2.45
CA GLY A 95 -6.41 -8.05 3.26
C GLY A 95 -5.70 -7.72 4.56
N ILE A 96 -6.02 -6.53 5.09
CA ILE A 96 -5.64 -6.07 6.43
C ILE A 96 -6.90 -5.53 7.10
N THR A 97 -7.16 -5.90 8.34
CA THR A 97 -8.25 -5.31 9.14
C THR A 97 -7.76 -5.05 10.55
N VAL A 98 -8.12 -3.92 11.14
CA VAL A 98 -7.91 -3.69 12.57
C VAL A 98 -9.03 -4.41 13.32
N ASP A 99 -8.67 -5.43 14.09
CA ASP A 99 -9.58 -6.13 14.99
C ASP A 99 -10.02 -5.18 16.11
N LYS A 100 -11.33 -5.18 16.39
CA LYS A 100 -11.92 -4.37 17.46
C LYS A 100 -11.58 -4.91 18.84
N TYR A 101 -11.25 -6.20 18.94
CA TYR A 101 -10.92 -6.85 20.19
C TYR A 101 -9.40 -6.88 20.39
N THR A 102 -8.94 -6.19 21.43
CA THR A 102 -7.53 -6.16 21.78
C THR A 102 -7.09 -7.55 22.25
N ARG A 103 -6.22 -8.19 21.48
CA ARG A 103 -5.54 -9.41 21.92
C ARG A 103 -4.62 -9.09 23.10
N LYS A 104 -4.44 -10.07 23.99
CA LYS A 104 -3.59 -9.92 25.20
C LYS A 104 -2.14 -9.51 24.89
N ASP A 105 -1.66 -9.84 23.69
CA ASP A 105 -0.31 -9.52 23.21
C ASP A 105 -0.22 -8.19 22.44
N GLY A 106 -1.32 -7.44 22.34
CA GLY A 106 -1.39 -6.15 21.67
C GLY A 106 -1.37 -6.21 20.13
N ARG A 107 -1.48 -7.41 19.54
CA ARG A 107 -1.47 -7.60 18.07
C ARG A 107 -2.87 -7.51 17.48
N GLN A 108 -3.36 -6.30 17.31
CA GLN A 108 -4.74 -6.04 16.88
C GLN A 108 -4.95 -6.03 15.37
N ILE A 109 -3.92 -6.24 14.55
CA ILE A 109 -4.06 -6.18 13.09
C ILE A 109 -4.18 -7.59 12.55
N LEU A 110 -5.31 -7.89 11.91
CA LEU A 110 -5.51 -9.12 11.16
C LEU A 110 -4.95 -8.96 9.75
N CYS A 111 -3.88 -9.67 9.45
CA CYS A 111 -3.25 -9.74 8.14
C CYS A 111 -3.66 -11.06 7.46
N GLN A 112 -4.22 -10.98 6.26
CA GLN A 112 -4.60 -12.15 5.47
C GLN A 112 -3.64 -12.33 4.31
N HIS A 113 -3.05 -13.52 4.22
CA HIS A 113 -2.05 -13.86 3.22
C HIS A 113 -2.46 -15.12 2.45
N ILE A 114 -2.28 -15.11 1.14
CA ILE A 114 -2.44 -16.28 0.28
C ILE A 114 -1.21 -17.17 0.44
N VAL A 115 -1.40 -18.41 0.89
CA VAL A 115 -0.32 -19.36 1.22
C VAL A 115 -0.04 -20.38 0.11
N ASP A 116 -0.94 -20.52 -0.86
CA ASP A 116 -0.77 -21.44 -1.99
C ASP A 116 -1.31 -20.88 -3.30
N ALA A 117 -0.92 -21.52 -4.42
CA ALA A 117 -1.34 -21.13 -5.75
C ALA A 117 -2.83 -21.44 -6.06
N HIS A 118 -3.49 -22.21 -5.19
CA HIS A 118 -4.91 -22.56 -5.32
C HIS A 118 -5.83 -21.58 -4.59
N GLY A 119 -5.27 -20.53 -3.97
CA GLY A 119 -6.02 -19.49 -3.27
C GLY A 119 -6.30 -19.80 -1.80
N GLY A 120 -5.66 -20.83 -1.23
CA GLY A 120 -5.64 -21.02 0.20
C GLY A 120 -5.07 -19.80 0.90
N TYR A 121 -5.68 -19.39 2.00
CA TYR A 121 -5.28 -18.22 2.76
C TYR A 121 -5.14 -18.54 4.25
N GLN A 122 -4.23 -17.83 4.89
CA GLN A 122 -4.03 -17.89 6.33
C GLN A 122 -4.08 -16.50 6.93
N SER A 123 -4.57 -16.44 8.17
CA SER A 123 -4.63 -15.22 8.96
C SER A 123 -3.48 -15.16 9.95
N TYR A 124 -2.91 -13.97 10.09
CA TYR A 124 -1.83 -13.63 11.00
C TYR A 124 -2.22 -12.41 11.82
N TYR A 125 -1.76 -12.36 13.06
CA TYR A 125 -1.99 -11.23 13.96
C TYR A 125 -0.72 -10.39 14.04
N CYS A 126 -0.82 -9.11 13.77
CA CYS A 126 0.31 -8.19 13.68
C CYS A 126 0.15 -7.02 14.64
N LYS A 127 1.27 -6.42 15.01
CA LYS A 127 1.29 -5.31 15.97
C LYS A 127 1.03 -3.97 15.29
N ASP A 128 1.71 -3.75 14.16
CA ASP A 128 1.73 -2.47 13.48
C ASP A 128 1.51 -2.67 11.97
N PRO A 129 0.82 -1.73 11.28
CA PRO A 129 0.81 -1.73 9.82
C PRO A 129 2.20 -1.29 9.33
N ASN A 130 2.66 -1.82 8.19
CA ASN A 130 3.90 -1.32 7.60
C ASN A 130 3.65 0.03 6.92
N LYS A 131 2.74 0.04 5.94
CA LYS A 131 2.18 1.24 5.31
C LYS A 131 0.74 0.98 4.91
N ASN A 132 -0.08 2.02 4.97
CA ASN A 132 -1.47 1.94 4.56
C ASN A 132 -1.57 1.80 3.03
N GLN A 133 -2.66 1.16 2.60
CA GLN A 133 -3.04 1.19 1.19
C GLN A 133 -3.59 2.56 0.83
N GLN A 134 -3.36 2.96 -0.42
CA GLN A 134 -3.87 4.19 -1.00
C GLN A 134 -4.71 3.84 -2.22
N CYS A 135 -5.90 4.42 -2.30
CA CYS A 135 -6.81 4.24 -3.42
C CYS A 135 -7.08 5.60 -4.08
N PRO A 136 -6.82 5.78 -5.39
CA PRO A 136 -7.12 7.02 -6.08
C PRO A 136 -8.60 7.37 -5.95
N ARG A 137 -8.90 8.59 -5.49
CA ARG A 137 -10.27 9.01 -5.15
C ARG A 137 -11.22 8.89 -6.34
N GLU A 138 -10.74 9.18 -7.55
CA GLU A 138 -11.47 9.09 -8.81
C GLU A 138 -11.86 7.66 -9.20
N LEU A 139 -11.20 6.66 -8.61
CA LEU A 139 -11.48 5.24 -8.83
C LEU A 139 -12.36 4.64 -7.74
N CYS A 140 -12.81 5.45 -6.78
CA CYS A 140 -13.54 5.00 -5.60
C CYS A 140 -14.96 5.57 -5.54
N THR A 141 -15.88 4.75 -5.04
CA THR A 141 -17.21 5.15 -4.60
C THR A 141 -17.37 4.86 -3.11
N LYS A 142 -18.15 5.67 -2.42
CA LYS A 142 -18.49 5.45 -1.01
C LYS A 142 -19.61 4.42 -0.87
#